data_AF-A0A7G7W2X7-F1
#
_entry.id   AF-A0A7G7W2X7-F1
#
_cell.length_a   1.000
_cell.length_b   1.000
_cell.length_c   1.000
_cell.angle_alpha   90.00
_cell.angle_beta   90.00
_cell.angle_gamma   90.00
#
_symmetry.space_group_name_H-M   'P 1'
#
loop_
_entity.id
_entity.type
_entity.pdbx_description
1 polymer ?
#
loop_
_entity_poly.entity_id
_entity_poly.type
_entity_poly.pdbx_seq_one_letter_code
_entity_poly.pdbx_strand_id
1 'polypeptide(L)'
;MSTLQIPLPDLDQKIEQAIKQAVEARILQLPPPDPWLTLTEAAAYANMCLEHMTVLVKGKPYRAATADKPERPAIKPKIPHGDTGFSRGLRVLQSEVDKYLMRHAYKNKAA
;
A
#
# COMPACT_ATOMS: atom_id res chain seq x y z
N MET A 1 49.22 -40.60 11.31
CA MET A 1 47.82 -40.26 11.58
C MET A 1 47.59 -38.84 11.09
N SER A 2 47.07 -38.68 9.88
CA SER A 2 46.85 -37.36 9.29
C SER A 2 45.50 -36.81 9.75
N THR A 3 45.52 -35.74 10.52
CA THR A 3 44.34 -34.98 10.92
C THR A 3 43.73 -34.34 9.68
N LEU A 4 42.52 -34.76 9.32
CA LEU A 4 41.67 -34.10 8.33
C LEU A 4 41.31 -32.71 8.86
N GLN A 5 42.13 -31.72 8.54
CA GLN A 5 41.85 -30.32 8.78
C GLN A 5 40.82 -29.89 7.73
N ILE A 6 39.53 -30.01 8.06
CA ILE A 6 38.45 -29.48 7.22
C ILE A 6 38.64 -27.96 7.22
N PRO A 7 38.92 -27.33 6.07
CA PRO A 7 39.06 -25.89 6.02
C PRO A 7 37.69 -25.30 6.38
N LEU A 8 37.66 -24.44 7.40
CA LEU A 8 36.46 -23.75 7.90
C LEU A 8 35.74 -22.76 6.93
N PRO A 9 36.31 -22.25 5.80
CA PRO A 9 35.65 -21.17 5.06
C PRO A 9 34.46 -21.64 4.19
N ASP A 10 34.31 -22.94 3.94
CA ASP A 10 33.18 -23.49 3.17
C ASP A 10 31.87 -23.53 3.97
N LEU A 11 31.96 -23.53 5.29
CA LEU A 11 30.80 -23.69 6.17
C LEU A 11 30.02 -22.38 6.28
N ASP A 12 30.74 -21.26 6.38
CA ASP A 12 30.16 -19.91 6.43
C ASP A 12 29.40 -19.58 5.14
N GLN A 13 29.96 -19.90 3.97
CA GLN A 13 29.29 -19.67 2.68
C GLN A 13 28.03 -20.52 2.51
N LYS A 14 28.06 -21.78 2.97
CA LYS A 14 26.88 -22.66 2.95
C LYS A 14 25.79 -22.18 3.91
N ILE A 15 26.18 -21.67 5.08
CA ILE A 15 25.24 -21.06 6.03
C ILE A 15 24.60 -19.81 5.41
N GLU A 16 25.38 -18.93 4.79
CA GLU A 16 24.84 -17.72 4.13
C GLU A 16 23.87 -18.06 2.99
N GLN A 17 24.17 -19.06 2.16
CA GLN A 17 23.27 -19.51 1.10
C GLN A 17 21.98 -20.12 1.66
N ALA A 18 22.06 -20.94 2.72
CA ALA A 18 20.89 -21.51 3.38
C ALA A 18 20.00 -20.42 4.00
N ILE A 19 20.61 -19.39 4.61
CA ILE A 19 19.87 -18.24 5.16
C ILE A 19 19.17 -17.46 4.03
N LYS A 20 19.87 -17.17 2.93
CA LYS A 20 19.27 -16.47 1.77
C LYS A 20 18.06 -17.23 1.20
N GLN A 21 18.20 -18.54 0.99
CA GLN A 21 17.11 -19.39 0.49
C GLN A 21 15.91 -19.43 1.46
N ALA A 22 16.17 -19.53 2.77
CA ALA A 22 15.11 -19.50 3.78
C ALA A 22 14.38 -18.15 3.82
N VAL A 23 15.10 -17.04 3.63
CA VAL A 23 14.54 -15.68 3.55
C VAL A 23 13.69 -15.51 2.30
N GLU A 24 14.17 -15.92 1.13
CA GLU A 24 13.44 -15.83 -0.15
C GLU A 24 12.15 -16.66 -0.12
N ALA A 25 12.22 -17.90 0.37
CA ALA A 25 11.06 -18.77 0.54
C ALA A 25 10.03 -18.15 1.49
N ARG A 26 10.50 -17.48 2.56
CA ARG A 26 9.61 -16.80 3.50
C ARG A 26 8.98 -15.54 2.91
N ILE A 27 9.71 -14.75 2.12
CA ILE A 27 9.17 -13.57 1.43
C ILE A 27 8.08 -13.96 0.43
N LEU A 28 8.27 -15.06 -0.31
CA LEU A 28 7.26 -15.58 -1.25
C LEU A 28 5.98 -16.08 -0.57
N GLN A 29 6.06 -16.48 0.71
CA GLN A 29 4.90 -16.88 1.51
C GLN A 29 4.18 -15.70 2.17
N LEU A 30 4.78 -14.50 2.18
CA LEU A 30 4.11 -13.32 2.71
C LEU A 30 2.97 -12.90 1.77
N PRO A 31 1.85 -12.39 2.32
CA PRO A 31 0.80 -11.81 1.48
C PRO A 31 1.38 -10.64 0.64
N PRO A 32 0.84 -10.39 -0.57
CA PRO A 32 1.32 -9.33 -1.43
C PRO A 32 1.30 -7.99 -0.68
N PRO A 33 2.37 -7.18 -0.79
CA PRO A 33 2.42 -5.89 -0.10
C PRO A 33 1.30 -5.00 -0.64
N ASP A 34 0.54 -4.39 0.27
CA ASP A 34 -0.53 -3.44 -0.06
C ASP A 34 0.06 -2.26 -0.86
N PRO A 35 -0.23 -2.15 -2.17
CA PRO A 35 0.49 -1.22 -3.03
C PRO A 35 0.01 0.23 -2.82
N TRP A 36 0.96 1.16 -2.93
CA TRP A 36 0.69 2.59 -2.95
C TRP A 36 0.27 3.03 -4.36
N LEU A 37 -1.03 3.26 -4.55
CA LEU A 37 -1.62 3.70 -5.80
C LEU A 37 -1.62 5.22 -5.92
N THR A 38 -1.29 5.74 -7.09
CA THR A 38 -1.60 7.12 -7.48
C THR A 38 -3.12 7.33 -7.59
N LEU A 39 -3.59 8.58 -7.61
CA LEU A 39 -5.01 8.87 -7.78
C LEU A 39 -5.60 8.30 -9.08
N THR A 40 -4.82 8.30 -10.16
CA THR A 40 -5.20 7.73 -11.46
C THR A 40 -5.32 6.21 -11.40
N GLU A 41 -4.37 5.53 -10.77
CA GLU A 41 -4.40 4.08 -10.59
C GLU A 41 -5.54 3.67 -9.65
N ALA A 42 -5.76 4.40 -8.57
CA ALA A 42 -6.85 4.16 -7.63
C ALA A 42 -8.22 4.35 -8.29
N ALA A 43 -8.38 5.39 -9.13
CA ALA A 43 -9.61 5.63 -9.89
C ALA A 43 -9.90 4.50 -10.89
N ALA A 44 -8.87 4.05 -11.62
CA ALA A 44 -8.98 2.93 -12.54
C ALA A 44 -9.32 1.62 -11.81
N TYR A 45 -8.63 1.33 -10.70
CA TYR A 45 -8.87 0.15 -9.86
C TYR A 45 -10.32 0.08 -9.36
N ALA A 46 -10.85 1.21 -8.91
CA ALA A 46 -12.21 1.29 -8.39
C ALA A 46 -13.28 1.55 -9.49
N ASN A 47 -12.90 1.53 -10.77
CA ASN A 47 -13.77 1.84 -11.91
C ASN A 47 -14.57 3.15 -11.74
N MET A 48 -13.90 4.23 -11.33
CA MET A 48 -14.51 5.56 -11.13
C MET A 48 -13.73 6.67 -11.83
N CYS A 49 -14.34 7.85 -12.00
CA CYS A 49 -13.64 8.98 -12.59
C CYS A 49 -12.61 9.60 -11.63
N LEU A 50 -11.55 10.16 -12.20
CA LEU A 50 -10.45 10.77 -11.43
C LEU A 50 -10.91 11.92 -10.54
N GLU A 51 -11.87 12.73 -11.00
CA GLU A 51 -12.44 13.82 -10.22
C GLU A 51 -13.11 13.30 -8.96
N HIS A 52 -13.91 12.24 -9.07
CA HIS A 52 -14.58 11.62 -7.94
C HIS A 52 -13.56 11.05 -6.95
N MET A 53 -12.56 10.29 -7.44
CA MET A 53 -11.49 9.78 -6.58
C MET A 53 -10.73 10.92 -5.87
N THR A 54 -10.50 12.04 -6.56
CA THR A 54 -9.86 13.21 -5.96
C THR A 54 -10.69 13.79 -4.82
N VAL A 55 -12.01 13.86 -4.96
CA VAL A 55 -12.92 14.29 -3.89
C VAL A 55 -12.89 13.32 -2.71
N LEU A 56 -12.87 12.01 -2.95
CA LEU A 56 -12.80 11.01 -1.88
C LEU A 56 -11.51 11.11 -1.07
N VAL A 57 -10.40 11.43 -1.73
CA VAL A 57 -9.07 11.43 -1.12
C VAL A 57 -8.69 12.79 -0.50
N LYS A 58 -9.08 13.90 -1.13
CA LYS A 58 -8.80 15.26 -0.61
C LYS A 58 -9.90 15.80 0.31
N GLY A 59 -11.10 15.23 0.25
CA GLY A 59 -12.30 15.81 0.87
C GLY A 59 -12.80 17.04 0.11
N LYS A 60 -13.93 17.61 0.54
CA LYS A 60 -14.40 18.88 -0.04
C LYS A 60 -13.57 20.06 0.48
N PRO A 61 -13.19 21.02 -0.38
CA PRO A 61 -12.63 22.27 0.11
C PRO A 61 -13.66 22.99 0.98
N TYR A 62 -13.20 23.55 2.10
CA TYR A 62 -14.03 24.38 2.98
C TYR A 62 -14.73 25.47 2.16
N ARG A 63 -16.06 25.40 2.04
CA ARG A 63 -16.88 26.48 1.50
C ARG A 63 -17.59 27.14 2.67
N ALA A 64 -17.43 28.46 2.81
CA ALA A 64 -18.04 29.26 3.88
C ALA A 64 -19.57 29.10 3.99
N ALA A 65 -20.25 28.66 2.92
CA ALA A 65 -21.68 28.38 2.90
C ALA A 65 -22.10 27.03 3.53
N THR A 66 -21.14 26.16 3.86
CA THR A 66 -21.35 24.87 4.55
C THR A 66 -20.56 24.89 5.86
N ALA A 67 -20.96 25.76 6.79
CA ALA A 67 -20.27 25.96 8.07
C ALA A 67 -20.30 24.72 8.98
N ASP A 68 -21.14 23.71 8.69
CA ASP A 68 -21.50 22.70 9.68
C ASP A 68 -20.68 21.41 9.69
N LYS A 69 -19.70 21.20 8.79
CA LYS A 69 -18.60 20.23 8.99
C LYS A 69 -17.62 20.22 7.80
N PRO A 70 -16.29 20.26 8.03
CA PRO A 70 -15.34 19.84 7.00
C PRO A 70 -15.58 18.36 6.68
N GLU A 71 -15.88 18.05 5.42
CA GLU A 71 -16.06 16.67 4.98
C GLU A 71 -14.69 16.00 4.97
N ARG A 72 -14.46 15.13 5.96
CA ARG A 72 -13.19 14.40 6.11
C ARG A 72 -12.95 13.55 4.86
N PRO A 73 -11.69 13.41 4.40
CA PRO A 73 -11.39 12.52 3.29
C PRO A 73 -11.87 11.10 3.63
N ALA A 74 -12.62 10.51 2.71
CA ALA A 74 -13.18 9.17 2.86
C ALA A 74 -12.09 8.09 2.74
N ILE A 75 -11.04 8.38 1.96
CA ILE A 75 -9.85 7.55 1.76
C ILE A 75 -8.66 8.33 2.29
N LYS A 76 -7.88 7.75 3.22
CA LYS A 76 -6.75 8.45 3.84
C LYS A 76 -5.57 8.55 2.86
N PRO A 77 -5.15 9.76 2.45
CA PRO A 77 -3.92 9.91 1.68
C PRO A 77 -2.70 9.74 2.58
N LYS A 78 -1.58 9.26 2.01
CA LYS A 78 -0.27 9.35 2.66
C LYS A 78 0.80 9.65 1.61
N ILE A 79 1.83 10.37 2.04
CA ILE A 79 3.04 10.59 1.25
C ILE A 79 4.05 9.52 1.68
N PRO A 80 4.54 8.67 0.77
CA PRO A 80 5.56 7.68 1.09
C PRO A 80 6.84 8.35 1.61
N HIS A 81 7.59 7.65 2.46
CA HIS A 81 8.78 8.21 3.08
C HIS A 81 9.86 8.49 2.01
N GLY A 82 10.43 9.70 2.03
CA GLY A 82 11.40 10.15 1.01
C GLY A 82 10.78 10.89 -0.19
N ASP A 83 9.45 11.00 -0.28
CA ASP A 83 8.78 11.74 -1.35
C ASP A 83 8.47 13.19 -0.95
N THR A 84 8.67 14.13 -1.89
CA THR A 84 8.68 15.58 -1.63
C THR A 84 7.31 16.21 -1.81
N GLY A 85 6.39 15.92 -0.88
CA GLY A 85 5.17 16.70 -0.66
C GLY A 85 3.90 16.26 -1.44
N PHE A 86 2.77 16.90 -1.07
CA PHE A 86 1.42 16.56 -1.56
C PHE A 86 1.16 16.86 -3.05
N SER A 87 1.93 17.76 -3.65
CA SER A 87 1.71 18.24 -5.03
C SER A 87 2.30 17.34 -6.11
N ARG A 88 3.27 16.47 -5.78
CA ARG A 88 3.97 15.61 -6.75
C ARG A 88 3.66 14.10 -6.63
N GLY A 89 2.98 13.66 -5.58
CA GLY A 89 2.90 12.22 -5.32
C GLY A 89 1.89 11.80 -4.26
N LEU A 90 0.68 12.37 -4.27
CA LEU A 90 -0.38 11.88 -3.37
C LEU A 90 -0.74 10.44 -3.76
N ARG A 91 -0.52 9.50 -2.84
CA ARG A 91 -0.85 8.09 -3.01
C ARG A 91 -1.79 7.60 -1.92
N VAL A 92 -2.50 6.54 -2.25
CA VAL A 92 -3.43 5.85 -1.36
C VAL A 92 -3.09 4.36 -1.37
N LEU A 93 -3.26 3.71 -0.22
CA LEU A 93 -3.16 2.26 -0.16
C LEU A 93 -4.38 1.64 -0.85
N GLN A 94 -4.17 0.57 -1.60
CA GLN A 94 -5.26 -0.20 -2.20
C GLN A 94 -6.27 -0.65 -1.12
N SER A 95 -5.80 -1.08 0.05
CA SER A 95 -6.69 -1.49 1.15
C SER A 95 -7.61 -0.38 1.68
N GLU A 96 -7.21 0.90 1.59
CA GLU A 96 -8.08 2.02 1.96
C GLU A 96 -9.18 2.24 0.91
N VAL A 97 -8.87 2.03 -0.37
CA VAL A 97 -9.85 2.04 -1.45
C VAL A 97 -10.82 0.87 -1.28
N ASP A 98 -10.33 -0.32 -0.96
CA ASP A 98 -11.18 -1.51 -0.70
C ASP A 98 -12.11 -1.30 0.49
N LYS A 99 -11.64 -0.70 1.59
CA LYS A 99 -12.48 -0.34 2.73
C LYS A 99 -13.62 0.59 2.33
N TYR A 100 -13.35 1.56 1.46
CA TYR A 100 -14.38 2.44 0.92
C TYR A 100 -15.38 1.65 0.07
N LEU A 101 -14.90 0.87 -0.91
CA LEU A 101 -15.76 0.08 -1.78
C LEU A 101 -16.64 -0.89 -1.00
N MET A 102 -16.10 -1.59 -0.01
CA MET A 102 -16.85 -2.50 0.86
C MET A 102 -17.97 -1.78 1.62
N ARG A 103 -17.74 -0.58 2.18
CA ARG A 103 -18.79 0.19 2.87
C ARG A 103 -19.94 0.61 1.95
N HIS A 104 -19.65 0.82 0.67
CA HIS A 104 -20.61 1.34 -0.30
C HIS A 104 -21.25 0.26 -1.19
N ALA A 105 -20.62 -0.92 -1.33
CA ALA A 105 -21.15 -2.06 -2.09
C ALA A 105 -22.44 -2.63 -1.48
N TYR A 106 -22.56 -2.64 -0.15
CA TYR A 106 -23.75 -3.18 0.54
C TYR A 106 -24.97 -2.25 0.48
N LYS A 107 -24.84 -0.99 0.07
CA LYS A 107 -26.00 -0.09 -0.11
C LYS A 107 -26.88 -0.49 -1.29
N ASN A 108 -26.33 -1.20 -2.29
CA ASN A 108 -27.06 -1.60 -3.49
C ASN A 108 -27.76 -2.98 -3.40
N LYS A 109 -27.62 -3.70 -2.27
CA LYS A 109 -28.27 -5.03 -2.09
C LYS A 109 -29.50 -5.01 -1.17
N ALA A 110 -29.88 -3.85 -0.64
CA ALA A 110 -31.01 -3.69 0.29
C ALA A 110 -32.17 -2.88 -0.34
N ALA A 111 -32.34 -2.96 -1.67
CA ALA A 111 -33.49 -2.41 -2.39
C ALA A 111 -34.24 -3.56 -3.08
#